data_AF-A0A3N0DTZ3-F1
#
_entry.id   AF-A0A3N0DTZ3-F1
#
_cell.length_a   1.000
_cell.length_b   1.000
_cell.length_c   1.000
_cell.angle_alpha   90.00
_cell.angle_beta   90.00
_cell.angle_gamma   90.00
#
_symmetry.space_group_name_H-M   'P 1'
#
loop_
_entity.id
_entity.type
_entity.pdbx_description
1 polymer ?
#
loop_
_entity_poly.entity_id
_entity_poly.type
_entity_poly.pdbx_seq_one_letter_code
_entity_poly.pdbx_strand_id
1 'polypeptide(L)' 'MLQHIQNLVRRDEDGASAVEYGLLVAGIAALIVAIVFIFGGVIKDTFSKTCGKVSSGVSGTYNSAATC' A
#
# COMPACT_ATOMS: atom_id res chain seq x y z
N MET A 1 21.40 -43.39 -11.68
CA MET A 1 20.69 -42.46 -12.61
C MET A 1 19.22 -42.23 -12.28
N LEU A 2 18.43 -43.22 -11.83
CA LEU A 2 16.99 -43.06 -11.58
C LEU A 2 16.61 -42.12 -10.40
N GLN A 3 17.51 -41.91 -9.43
CA GLN A 3 17.24 -41.03 -8.29
C GLN A 3 17.23 -39.54 -8.64
N HIS A 4 17.86 -39.13 -9.74
CA HIS A 4 17.89 -37.72 -10.15
C HIS A 4 16.54 -37.24 -10.71
N ILE A 5 15.80 -38.12 -11.40
CA ILE A 5 14.49 -37.78 -12.00
C ILE A 5 13.40 -37.68 -10.93
N GLN A 6 13.43 -38.54 -9.90
CA GLN A 6 12.47 -38.49 -8.79
C GLN A 6 12.54 -37.18 -7.99
N ASN A 7 13.72 -36.56 -7.91
CA ASN A 7 13.89 -35.26 -7.24
C ASN A 7 13.38 -34.08 -8.09
N LEU A 8 13.32 -34.20 -9.42
CA LEU A 8 12.81 -33.15 -10.30
C LEU A 8 11.28 -33.12 -10.28
N VAL A 9 10.62 -34.29 -10.30
CA VAL A 9 9.16 -34.41 -10.23
C VAL A 9 8.62 -33.92 -8.88
N ARG A 10 9.32 -34.21 -7.76
CA ARG A 10 8.91 -33.73 -6.42
C ARG A 10 8.99 -32.21 -6.23
N ARG A 11 9.80 -31.50 -7.03
CA ARG A 11 9.99 -30.04 -6.91
C ARG A 11 8.93 -29.23 -7.65
N ASP A 12 8.27 -29.83 -8.63
CA ASP A 12 7.27 -29.15 -9.49
C ASP A 12 5.94 -28.92 -8.73
N GLU A 13 5.57 -29.86 -7.87
CA GLU A 13 4.36 -29.82 -7.04
C GLU A 13 4.39 -28.69 -5.97
N ASP A 14 5.58 -28.38 -5.45
CA ASP A 14 5.80 -27.29 -4.48
C ASP A 14 5.67 -25.91 -5.15
N GLY A 15 6.03 -25.80 -6.44
CA GLY A 15 6.00 -24.56 -7.20
C GLY A 15 4.61 -24.16 -7.68
N ALA A 16 3.80 -25.12 -8.11
CA ALA A 16 2.41 -24.87 -8.51
C ALA A 16 1.55 -24.37 -7.33
N SER A 17 1.79 -24.87 -6.11
CA SER A 17 1.14 -24.39 -4.88
C SER A 17 1.59 -22.99 -4.45
N ALA A 18 2.84 -22.61 -4.73
CA ALA A 18 3.36 -21.28 -4.35
C ALA A 18 2.64 -20.13 -5.08
N VAL A 19 2.17 -20.37 -6.31
CA VAL A 19 1.51 -19.35 -7.13
C VAL A 19 0.05 -19.13 -6.71
N GLU A 20 -0.66 -20.15 -6.23
CA GLU A 20 -2.05 -19.99 -5.74
C GLU A 20 -2.13 -19.03 -4.55
N TYR A 21 -1.32 -19.29 -3.52
CA TYR A 21 -1.24 -18.41 -2.36
C TYR A 21 -0.62 -17.05 -2.73
N GLY A 22 0.34 -17.04 -3.65
CA GLY A 22 0.94 -15.82 -4.19
C GLY A 22 -0.08 -14.90 -4.88
N LEU A 23 -1.00 -15.46 -5.66
CA LEU A 23 -2.06 -14.71 -6.35
C LEU A 23 -3.07 -14.11 -5.37
N LEU A 24 -3.49 -14.86 -4.33
CA LEU A 24 -4.41 -14.33 -3.33
C LEU A 24 -3.79 -13.18 -2.54
N VAL A 25 -2.51 -13.31 -2.16
CA VAL A 25 -1.77 -12.24 -1.50
C VAL A 25 -1.59 -11.03 -2.42
N ALA A 26 -1.27 -11.26 -3.71
CA ALA A 26 -1.16 -10.18 -4.69
C ALA A 26 -2.49 -9.43 -4.90
N GLY A 27 -3.62 -10.14 -4.90
CA GLY A 27 -4.95 -9.54 -4.99
C GLY A 27 -5.28 -8.64 -3.80
N ILE A 28 -4.99 -9.11 -2.58
CA ILE A 28 -5.19 -8.30 -1.36
C ILE A 28 -4.24 -7.10 -1.35
N ALA A 29 -2.98 -7.28 -1.75
CA ALA A 29 -2.02 -6.19 -1.85
C ALA A 29 -2.49 -5.11 -2.85
N ALA A 30 -2.95 -5.52 -4.03
CA ALA A 30 -3.50 -4.60 -5.04
C ALA A 30 -4.73 -3.84 -4.51
N LEU A 31 -5.63 -4.53 -3.79
CA LEU A 31 -6.80 -3.92 -3.17
C LEU A 31 -6.41 -2.85 -2.14
N ILE A 32 -5.47 -3.15 -1.24
CA ILE A 32 -4.99 -2.21 -0.23
C ILE A 32 -4.37 -0.98 -0.89
N VAL A 33 -3.51 -1.18 -1.90
CA VAL A 33 -2.87 -0.08 -2.65
C VAL A 33 -3.92 0.81 -3.31
N ALA A 34 -4.93 0.23 -3.95
CA ALA A 34 -6.03 0.99 -4.55
C ALA A 34 -6.78 1.86 -3.53
N ILE A 35 -7.11 1.28 -2.37
CA ILE A 35 -7.74 2.01 -1.26
C ILE A 35 -6.85 3.17 -0.81
N VAL A 36 -5.55 2.95 -0.59
CA VAL A 36 -4.62 4.00 -0.15
C VAL A 36 -4.56 5.17 -1.14
N PHE A 37 -4.57 4.91 -2.45
CA PHE A 37 -4.57 5.99 -3.45
C PHE A 37 -5.88 6.79 -3.45
N ILE A 38 -7.03 6.12 -3.33
CA ILE A 38 -8.35 6.77 -3.28
C ILE A 38 -8.45 7.65 -2.02
N PHE A 39 -8.15 7.09 -0.85
CA PHE A 39 -8.31 7.80 0.41
C PHE A 39 -7.18 8.81 0.67
N GLY A 40 -5.97 8.57 0.17
CA GLY A 40 -4.82 9.47 0.35
C GLY A 40 -5.06 10.86 -0.20
N GLY A 41 -5.71 10.97 -1.37
CA GLY A 41 -6.10 12.27 -1.94
C GLY A 41 -7.11 13.03 -1.06
N VAL A 42 -8.14 12.33 -0.57
CA VAL A 42 -9.18 12.91 0.29
C VAL A 42 -8.61 13.37 1.63
N ILE A 43 -7.75 12.55 2.24
CA ILE A 43 -7.08 12.85 3.50
C ILE A 43 -6.21 14.10 3.32
N LYS A 44 -5.37 14.15 2.27
CA LYS A 44 -4.52 15.30 1.97
C LYS A 44 -5.34 16.58 1.80
N ASP A 45 -6.41 16.54 1.01
CA ASP A 45 -7.29 17.69 0.79
C ASP A 45 -7.96 18.18 2.09
N THR A 46 -8.40 17.23 2.93
CA THR A 46 -9.00 17.54 4.23
C THR A 46 -7.99 18.19 5.18
N PHE A 47 -6.75 17.69 5.22
CA PHE A 47 -5.67 18.27 6.02
C PHE A 47 -5.26 19.66 5.50
N SER A 48 -5.15 19.86 4.18
CA SER A 48 -4.85 21.19 3.60
C SER A 48 -5.94 22.21 3.92
N LYS A 49 -7.23 21.82 3.82
CA LYS A 49 -8.36 22.68 4.20
C LYS A 49 -8.34 23.02 5.69
N THR A 50 -8.03 22.05 6.54
CA THR A 50 -7.94 22.27 8.00
C THR A 50 -6.76 23.16 8.35
N CYS A 51 -5.59 22.94 7.75
CA CYS A 51 -4.41 23.78 7.90
C CYS A 51 -4.73 25.25 7.52
N GLY A 52 -5.39 25.46 6.38
CA GLY A 52 -5.82 26.81 5.97
C GLY A 52 -6.79 27.47 6.96
N LYS A 53 -7.73 26.71 7.53
CA LYS A 53 -8.66 27.23 8.55
C LYS A 53 -7.98 27.53 9.89
N VAL A 54 -7.05 26.68 10.33
CA VAL A 54 -6.28 26.91 11.56
C VAL A 54 -5.40 28.13 11.42
N SER A 55 -4.72 28.30 10.27
CA SER A 55 -3.92 29.48 9.98
C SER A 55 -4.77 30.76 9.93
N SER A 56 -5.97 30.70 9.34
CA SER A 56 -6.86 31.87 9.22
C SER A 56 -7.59 32.23 10.52
N GLY A 57 -7.95 31.23 11.34
CA GLY A 57 -8.66 31.43 12.61
C GLY A 57 -7.76 31.93 13.74
N VAL A 58 -6.45 31.77 13.58
CA VAL A 58 -5.44 32.39 14.43
C VAL A 58 -5.16 33.79 13.90
N SER A 59 -5.92 34.79 14.34
CA SER A 59 -5.82 36.20 13.90
C SER A 59 -4.60 36.96 14.44
N GLY A 60 -3.47 36.28 14.67
CA GLY A 60 -2.21 36.86 15.13
C GLY A 60 -1.10 36.54 14.14
N THR A 61 -0.25 37.53 13.87
CA THR A 61 0.94 37.44 13.01
C THR A 61 1.97 36.44 13.57
N TYR A 62 1.68 35.15 13.49
CA TYR A 62 2.71 34.13 13.55
C TYR A 62 3.18 33.95 12.11
N ASN A 63 4.46 34.24 11.86
CA ASN A 63 5.16 33.81 10.66
C ASN A 63 5.29 32.27 10.69
N SER A 64 4.14 31.60 10.67
CA SER A 64 4.09 30.17 10.54
C SER A 64 4.33 29.90 9.07
N ALA A 65 5.59 29.66 8.75
CA ALA A 65 5.95 28.56 7.86
C ALA A 65 5.38 27.26 8.45
N ALA A 66 4.06 27.19 8.67
CA ALA A 66 3.35 25.96 8.90
C ALA A 66 3.50 25.24 7.58
N THR A 67 4.54 24.41 7.49
CA THR A 67 4.69 23.41 6.43
C THR A 67 3.69 22.29 6.72
N CYS A 68 2.41 22.68 6.72
CA CYS A 68 1.32 21.94 6.12
C CYS A 68 0.90 22.74 4.88
#